data_AF-A0A967P198-F1
#
_entry.id   AF-A0A967P198-F1
#
_cell.length_a   1.000
_cell.length_b   1.000
_cell.length_c   1.000
_cell.angle_alpha   90.00
_cell.angle_beta   90.00
_cell.angle_gamma   90.00
#
_symmetry.space_group_name_H-M   'P 1'
#
loop_
_entity.id
_entity.type
_entity.pdbx_description
1 polymer ?
#
loop_
_entity_poly.entity_id
_entity_poly.type
_entity_poly.pdbx_seq_one_letter_code
_entity_poly.pdbx_strand_id
1 'polypeptide(L)' 'LTGDCGACSVVMNGSVVDSCLVMAAEADGAEIQTVEGLAAGNELHPLQQKFLEHAALQCGICTPGFLVAAKALL' A
#
# COMPACT_ATOMS: atom_id res chain seq x y z
N LEU A 1 14.85 10.52 -3.44
CA LEU A 1 13.46 10.09 -3.72
C LEU A 1 12.61 11.35 -3.63
N THR A 2 11.69 11.57 -4.57
CA THR A 2 10.90 12.82 -4.66
C THR A 2 9.43 12.64 -4.27
N GLY A 3 8.97 11.40 -4.08
CA GLY A 3 7.56 11.09 -3.76
C GLY A 3 6.64 10.94 -4.98
N ASP A 4 7.14 11.13 -6.20
CA ASP A 4 6.24 11.29 -7.36
C ASP A 4 5.52 10.01 -7.82
N CYS A 5 5.99 8.82 -7.42
CA CYS A 5 5.51 7.56 -8.00
C CYS A 5 4.51 6.77 -7.15
N GLY A 6 4.42 7.02 -5.84
CA GLY A 6 3.53 6.29 -4.92
C GLY A 6 3.82 4.79 -4.76
N ALA A 7 4.93 4.26 -5.29
CA ALA A 7 5.26 2.83 -5.14
C ALA A 7 5.55 2.45 -3.67
N CYS A 8 5.92 3.42 -2.86
CA CYS A 8 6.19 3.29 -1.43
C CYS A 8 5.00 3.63 -0.53
N SER A 9 3.78 3.74 -1.08
CA SER A 9 2.59 4.10 -0.31
C SER A 9 2.28 3.09 0.79
N VAL A 10 2.15 3.60 2.00
CA VAL A 10 1.68 2.87 3.20
C VAL A 10 0.59 3.69 3.87
N VAL A 11 -0.24 3.08 4.72
CA VAL A 11 -1.11 3.84 5.63
C VAL A 11 -0.37 4.04 6.95
N MET A 12 -0.23 5.28 7.38
CA MET A 12 0.33 5.68 8.67
C MET A 12 -0.74 6.44 9.45
N ASN A 13 -1.16 5.90 10.60
CA ASN A 13 -2.21 6.50 11.45
C ASN A 13 -3.49 6.84 10.66
N GLY A 14 -3.93 5.93 9.78
CA GLY A 14 -5.13 6.09 8.96
C GLY A 14 -4.98 6.97 7.70
N SER A 15 -3.81 7.57 7.46
CA SER A 15 -3.55 8.39 6.26
C SER A 15 -2.54 7.73 5.32
N VAL A 16 -2.75 7.83 4.00
CA VAL A 16 -1.75 7.36 3.02
C VAL A 16 -0.57 8.32 2.99
N VAL A 17 0.65 7.79 3.07
CA VAL A 17 1.89 8.55 2.99
C VAL A 17 2.90 7.88 2.07
N ASP A 18 3.75 8.68 1.44
CA ASP A 18 4.95 8.19 0.77
C ASP A 18 6.03 7.85 1.80
N SER A 19 6.16 6.57 2.18
CA SER A 19 7.12 6.17 3.20
C SER A 19 8.58 6.53 2.87
N CYS A 20 8.90 6.74 1.58
CA CYS A 20 10.23 7.20 1.17
C CYS A 20 10.57 8.64 1.59
N LEU A 21 9.57 9.42 2.01
CA LEU A 21 9.70 10.80 2.49
C LEU A 21 9.42 10.93 3.99
N VAL A 22 9.24 9.82 4.71
CA VAL A 22 9.03 9.77 6.16
C VAL A 22 10.25 9.16 6.82
N MET A 23 10.83 9.84 7.80
CA MET A 23 11.94 9.27 8.57
C MET A 23 11.42 8.19 9.53
N ALA A 24 12.20 7.13 9.73
CA ALA A 24 11.84 6.09 10.69
C ALA A 24 11.59 6.63 12.12
N ALA A 25 12.32 7.68 12.53
CA ALA A 25 12.10 8.35 13.81
C ALA A 25 10.74 9.07 13.90
N GLU A 26 10.19 9.54 12.78
CA GLU A 26 8.85 10.15 12.73
C GLU A 26 7.73 9.09 12.81
N ALA A 27 8.06 7.83 12.53
CA ALA A 27 7.16 6.69 12.65
C ALA A 27 7.15 6.02 14.03
N ASP A 28 7.89 6.55 15.00
CA ASP A 28 7.88 6.03 16.36
C ASP A 28 6.47 6.11 16.97
N GLY A 29 5.98 4.97 17.46
CA GLY A 29 4.62 4.82 18.00
C GLY A 29 3.47 4.89 16.97
N ALA A 30 3.76 4.98 15.66
CA ALA A 30 2.72 5.02 14.64
C ALA A 30 2.13 3.63 14.33
N GLU A 31 0.84 3.57 14.00
CA GLU A 31 0.25 2.40 13.37
C GLU A 31 0.53 2.43 11.88
N ILE A 32 1.26 1.42 11.38
CA ILE A 32 1.60 1.26 9.96
C ILE A 32 0.85 0.06 9.38
N GLN A 33 0.17 0.28 8.25
CA GLN A 33 -0.40 -0.79 7.44
C GLN A 33 0.23 -0.79 6.04
N THR A 34 0.69 -1.97 5.63
CA THR A 34 1.33 -2.22 4.34
C THR A 34 0.51 -3.19 3.48
N VAL A 35 0.97 -3.50 2.27
CA VAL A 35 0.27 -4.43 1.37
C VAL A 35 0.10 -5.83 1.98
N GLU A 36 1.06 -6.27 2.79
CA GLU A 36 1.06 -7.58 3.46
C GLU A 36 -0.10 -7.72 4.44
N GLY A 37 -0.57 -6.61 5.01
CA GLY A 37 -1.70 -6.57 5.94
C GLY A 37 -3.08 -6.59 5.28
N LEU A 38 -3.18 -6.68 3.95
CA LEU A 38 -4.48 -6.72 3.26
C LEU A 38 -5.12 -8.11 3.29
N ALA A 39 -4.32 -9.17 3.14
CA ALA A 39 -4.82 -10.54 3.06
C ALA A 39 -5.14 -11.10 4.45
N ALA A 40 -6.18 -11.93 4.54
CA ALA A 40 -6.49 -12.70 5.73
C ALA A 40 -5.86 -14.10 5.61
N GLY A 41 -4.60 -14.22 5.99
CA GLY A 41 -3.83 -15.47 5.79
C GLY A 41 -3.64 -15.78 4.30
N ASN A 42 -4.23 -16.87 3.82
CA ASN A 42 -4.18 -17.26 2.41
C ASN A 42 -5.35 -16.70 1.58
N GLU A 43 -6.27 -15.95 2.20
CA GLU A 43 -7.40 -15.33 1.51
C GLU A 43 -7.05 -13.91 1.07
N LEU A 44 -7.05 -13.69 -0.25
CA LEU A 44 -6.79 -12.39 -0.85
C LEU A 44 -7.91 -11.40 -0.52
N HIS A 45 -7.55 -10.15 -0.22
CA HIS A 45 -8.51 -9.06 -0.12
C HIS A 45 -9.30 -8.89 -1.43
N PRO A 46 -10.58 -8.47 -1.42
CA PRO A 46 -11.34 -8.23 -2.65
C PRO A 46 -10.62 -7.34 -3.68
N LEU A 47 -9.89 -6.32 -3.22
CA LEU A 47 -9.04 -5.50 -4.09
C LEU A 47 -7.91 -6.30 -4.76
N GLN A 48 -7.20 -7.15 -4.02
CA GLN A 48 -6.16 -8.01 -4.58
C GLN A 48 -6.74 -8.97 -5.63
N GLN A 49 -7.91 -9.56 -5.36
CA GLN A 49 -8.61 -10.43 -6.31
C GLN A 49 -8.98 -9.68 -7.59
N LYS A 50 -9.57 -8.49 -7.47
CA LYS A 50 -9.96 -7.68 -8.65
C LYS A 50 -8.78 -7.20 -9.47
N PHE A 51 -7.64 -6.90 -8.83
CA PHE A 51 -6.41 -6.57 -9.56
C PHE A 51 -5.93 -7.74 -10.42
N LEU A 52 -6.06 -8.99 -9.94
CA LEU A 52 -5.74 -10.19 -10.72
C LEU A 52 -6.73 -10.41 -11.86
N GLU A 53 -8.04 -10.36 -11.57
CA GLU A 53 -9.10 -10.60 -12.55
C GLU A 53 -9.05 -9.62 -13.73
N HIS A 54 -8.67 -8.37 -13.47
CA HIS A 54 -8.60 -7.32 -14.50
C HIS A 54 -7.20 -7.11 -15.08
N ALA A 55 -6.23 -7.99 -14.76
CA ALA A 55 -4.84 -7.82 -15.16
C ALA A 55 -4.30 -6.41 -14.87
N ALA A 56 -4.65 -5.86 -13.69
CA ALA A 56 -4.28 -4.51 -13.26
C ALA A 56 -2.83 -4.41 -12.76
N LEU A 57 -1.99 -5.40 -13.08
CA LEU A 57 -0.56 -5.39 -12.84
C LEU A 57 0.19 -6.06 -14.00
N GLN A 58 1.44 -5.64 -14.21
CA GLN A 58 2.35 -6.27 -15.17
C GLN A 58 3.63 -6.71 -14.45
N CYS A 59 4.62 -5.83 -14.34
CA CYS A 59 5.87 -6.11 -13.62
C CYS A 59 5.70 -6.22 -12.10
N GLY A 60 4.57 -5.70 -11.56
CA GLY A 60 4.21 -5.81 -10.16
C GLY A 60 4.81 -4.74 -9.23
N ILE A 61 5.74 -3.91 -9.70
CA ILE A 61 6.50 -3.00 -8.80
C ILE A 61 5.63 -1.96 -8.09
N CYS A 62 4.60 -1.44 -8.78
CA CYS A 62 3.70 -0.43 -8.23
C CYS A 62 2.48 -1.02 -7.53
N THR A 63 2.22 -2.32 -7.70
CA THR A 63 1.01 -2.99 -7.20
C THR A 63 0.81 -2.81 -5.70
N PRO A 64 1.84 -2.92 -4.84
CA PRO A 64 1.69 -2.65 -3.41
C PRO A 64 1.13 -1.27 -3.09
N GLY A 65 1.74 -0.23 -3.66
CA GLY A 65 1.34 1.16 -3.42
C GLY A 65 -0.07 1.47 -3.94
N PHE A 66 -0.42 0.95 -5.13
CA PHE A 66 -1.77 1.08 -5.67
C PHE A 66 -2.82 0.38 -4.82
N LEU A 67 -2.56 -0.83 -4.32
CA LEU A 67 -3.49 -1.56 -3.47
C LEU A 67 -3.73 -0.85 -2.14
N VAL A 68 -2.66 -0.32 -1.53
CA VAL A 68 -2.76 0.46 -0.29
C VAL A 68 -3.58 1.74 -0.52
N ALA A 69 -3.26 2.50 -1.58
CA ALA A 69 -3.99 3.73 -1.91
C ALA A 69 -5.46 3.46 -2.23
N ALA A 70 -5.76 2.39 -3.00
CA ALA A 70 -7.12 1.99 -3.32
C ALA A 70 -7.92 1.56 -2.07
N LYS A 71 -7.29 0.85 -1.13
CA LYS A 71 -7.91 0.49 0.16
C LYS A 71 -8.25 1.73 0.98
N ALA A 72 -7.38 2.73 1.02
CA ALA A 72 -7.62 3.95 1.79
C ALA A 72 -8.69 4.86 1.16
N LEU A 73 -8.93 4.73 -0.15
CA LEU A 73 -9.94 5.49 -0.88
C LEU A 73 -11.38 4.96 -0.65
N LEU A 74 -11.54 3.66 -0.42
CA LEU A 74 -12.83 2.95 -0.35
C LEU A 74 -13.29 2.74 1.10
#